data_AF-A0A0X8GZB2-F1
#
_entry.id   AF-A0A0X8GZB2-F1
#
_cell.length_a   1.000
_cell.length_b   1.000
_cell.length_c   1.000
_cell.angle_alpha   90.00
_cell.angle_beta   90.00
_cell.angle_gamma   90.00
#
_symmetry.space_group_name_H-M   'P 1'
#
loop_
_entity.id
_entity.type
_entity.pdbx_description
1 polymer ?
#
loop_
_entity_poly.entity_id
_entity_poly.type
_entity_poly.pdbx_seq_one_letter_code
_entity_poly.pdbx_strand_id
1 'polypeptide(L)' 'MSSIYYSIVETAKLNNLDIQSYFEYILDEMILMPKSTRHESLQRLLPYSKELPKQVYAKNK' A
#
# COMPACT_ATOMS: atom_id res chain seq x y z
N MET A 1 -0.82 -15.49 14.59
CA MET A 1 -1.04 -14.23 13.84
C MET A 1 -0.21 -14.27 12.56
N SER A 2 -0.70 -13.70 11.46
CA SER A 2 0.06 -13.66 10.19
C SER A 2 1.20 -12.65 10.32
N SER A 3 2.45 -13.15 10.32
CA SER A 3 3.65 -12.30 10.35
C SER A 3 3.73 -11.36 9.16
N ILE A 4 3.24 -11.81 7.99
CA ILE A 4 3.20 -11.02 6.76
C ILE A 4 2.29 -9.80 6.92
N TYR A 5 1.08 -9.99 7.44
CA TYR A 5 0.13 -8.89 7.63
C TYR A 5 0.68 -7.85 8.62
N TYR A 6 1.26 -8.31 9.73
CA TYR A 6 1.87 -7.44 10.72
C TYR A 6 3.03 -6.62 10.11
N SER A 7 3.93 -7.26 9.36
CA SER A 7 5.05 -6.56 8.72
C SER A 7 4.60 -5.48 7.73
N ILE A 8 3.52 -5.71 6.98
CA ILE A 8 2.96 -4.71 6.06
C ILE A 8 2.39 -3.52 6.85
N VAL A 9 1.60 -3.78 7.88
CA VAL A 9 1.01 -2.75 8.74
C VAL A 9 2.09 -1.90 9.41
N GLU A 10 3.11 -2.53 10.00
CA GLU A 10 4.20 -1.79 10.65
C GLU A 10 5.01 -0.98 9.65
N THR A 11 5.29 -1.54 8.47
CA THR A 11 6.00 -0.79 7.42
C THR A 11 5.17 0.40 6.92
N ALA A 12 3.85 0.24 6.78
CA ALA A 12 2.95 1.34 6.40
C ALA A 12 2.91 2.45 7.45
N LYS A 13 2.89 2.12 8.75
CA LYS A 13 3.00 3.11 9.84
C LYS A 13 4.32 3.87 9.77
N LEU A 14 5.44 3.17 9.57
CA LEU A 14 6.76 3.79 9.44
C LEU A 14 6.87 4.76 8.24
N ASN A 15 6.01 4.59 7.22
CA ASN A 15 5.93 5.47 6.05
C ASN A 15 4.79 6.52 6.16
N ASN A 16 4.22 6.72 7.36
CA ASN A 16 3.16 7.70 7.63
C ASN A 16 1.88 7.49 6.80
N LEU A 17 1.57 6.24 6.47
CA LEU A 17 0.34 5.91 5.76
C LEU A 17 -0.84 5.79 6.73
N ASP A 18 -2.01 6.24 6.29
CA ASP A 18 -3.26 5.87 6.92
C ASP A 18 -3.58 4.42 6.52
N ILE A 19 -3.60 3.52 7.51
CA ILE A 19 -3.65 2.08 7.25
C ILE A 19 -4.91 1.70 6.47
N GLN A 20 -6.07 2.23 6.86
CA GLN A 20 -7.33 1.92 6.19
C GLN A 20 -7.29 2.38 4.73
N SER A 21 -6.98 3.66 4.49
CA SER A 21 -6.94 4.24 3.14
C SER A 21 -5.91 3.55 2.25
N TYR A 22 -4.76 3.16 2.81
CA TYR A 22 -3.74 2.40 2.09
C TYR A 22 -4.24 1.01 1.67
N PHE A 23 -4.89 0.28 2.57
CA PHE A 23 -5.43 -1.05 2.25
C PHE A 23 -6.55 -0.99 1.21
N GLU A 24 -7.44 0.00 1.29
CA GLU A 24 -8.47 0.22 0.27
C GLU A 24 -7.82 0.46 -1.11
N TYR A 25 -6.83 1.36 -1.17
CA TYR A 25 -6.10 1.67 -2.41
C TYR A 25 -5.41 0.45 -3.02
N ILE A 26 -4.65 -0.34 -2.23
CA ILE A 26 -3.92 -1.49 -2.80
C ILE A 26 -4.88 -2.56 -3.31
N LEU A 27 -6.02 -2.78 -2.64
CA LEU A 27 -6.99 -3.79 -3.04
C LEU A 27 -7.66 -3.41 -4.35
N ASP A 28 -8.03 -2.13 -4.50
CA ASP A 28 -8.59 -1.59 -5.75
C ASP A 28 -7.58 -1.70 -6.91
N GLU A 29 -6.34 -1.25 -6.70
CA GLU A 29 -5.28 -1.34 -7.72
C GLU A 29 -4.97 -2.80 -8.12
N MET A 30 -4.96 -3.72 -7.16
CA MET A 30 -4.72 -5.14 -7.44
C MET A 30 -5.83 -5.78 -8.29
N ILE A 31 -7.08 -5.33 -8.15
CA ILE A 31 -8.21 -5.79 -8.97
C ILE A 31 -8.07 -5.26 -10.41
N LEU A 32 -7.67 -3.99 -10.56
CA LEU A 32 -7.56 -3.33 -11.86
C LEU A 32 -6.31 -3.72 -12.66
N MET A 33 -5.28 -4.22 -11.99
CA MET A 33 -3.97 -4.52 -12.58
C MET A 33 -4.01 -5.73 -13.55
N PRO A 34 -3.59 -5.55 -14.82
CA PRO A 34 -3.43 -6.66 -15.75
C PRO A 34 -2.43 -7.70 -15.24
N LYS A 35 -2.74 -8.99 -15.41
CA LYS A 35 -1.83 -10.08 -14.99
C LYS A 35 -0.43 -9.98 -15.64
N SER A 36 -0.36 -9.46 -16.85
CA SER A 36 0.88 -9.30 -17.62
C SER A 36 1.87 -8.30 -17.02
N THR A 37 1.40 -7.29 -16.26
CA THR A 37 2.25 -6.23 -15.69
C THR A 37 2.36 -6.32 -14.16
N ARG A 38 1.89 -7.42 -13.57
CA ARG A 38 1.69 -7.55 -12.12
C ARG A 38 2.97 -7.38 -11.31
N HIS A 39 4.07 -8.02 -11.70
CA HIS A 39 5.29 -7.97 -10.89
C HIS A 39 5.93 -6.58 -10.83
N GLU A 40 6.00 -5.88 -11.97
CA GLU A 40 6.52 -4.51 -12.02
C GLU A 40 5.58 -3.52 -11.31
N SER A 41 4.27 -3.76 -11.39
CA SER A 41 3.27 -2.86 -10.82
C SER A 41 3.07 -3.04 -9.31
N LEU A 42 3.34 -4.24 -8.76
CA LEU A 42 3.25 -4.48 -7.31
C LEU A 42 4.28 -3.67 -6.51
N GLN A 43 5.47 -3.40 -7.05
CA GLN A 43 6.49 -2.57 -6.38
C GLN A 43 5.95 -1.17 -6.05
N ARG A 44 5.09 -0.64 -6.92
CA ARG A 44 4.48 0.69 -6.78
C ARG A 44 3.42 0.75 -5.68
N LEU A 45 2.90 -0.41 -5.26
CA LEU A 45 1.91 -0.53 -4.20
C LEU A 45 2.53 -0.79 -2.83
N LEU A 46 3.84 -1.04 -2.74
CA LEU A 46 4.49 -1.32 -1.45
C LEU A 46 4.46 -0.08 -0.54
N PRO A 47 4.49 -0.26 0.80
CA PRO A 47 4.26 0.85 1.72
C PRO A 47 5.34 1.94 1.70
N TYR A 48 6.52 1.62 1.17
CA TYR A 48 7.64 2.55 0.97
C TYR A 48 7.73 3.11 -0.45
N SER A 49 6.76 2.81 -1.31
CA SER A 49 6.71 3.32 -2.68
C SER A 49 6.52 4.83 -2.70
N LYS A 50 7.28 5.49 -3.56
CA LYS A 50 7.16 6.94 -3.81
C LYS A 50 6.01 7.29 -4.75
N GLU A 51 5.37 6.28 -5.33
CA GLU A 51 4.28 6.42 -6.30
C GLU A 51 2.90 6.35 -5.65
N LEU A 52 2.83 6.19 -4.32
CA LEU A 52 1.58 6.18 -3.59
C LEU A 52 0.87 7.54 -3.68
N PRO A 53 -0.46 7.56 -3.85
CA PRO A 53 -1.20 8.81 -3.96
C PRO A 53 -1.23 9.55 -2.62
N LYS A 54 -1.19 10.89 -2.65
CA LYS A 54 -1.17 11.71 -1.43
C LYS A 54 -2.33 11.45 -0.45
N GLN A 55 -3.46 10.97 -0.97
CA GLN A 55 -4.66 10.69 -0.19
C GLN A 55 -4.53 9.51 0.78
N VAL A 56 -3.58 8.59 0.56
CA VAL A 56 -3.37 7.44 1.47
C VAL A 56 -2.44 7.76 2.64
N TYR A 57 -1.87 8.96 2.67
CA TYR A 57 -1.02 9.40 3.77
C TYR A 57 -1.87 9.93 4.92
N ALA A 58 -1.43 9.67 6.15
CA ALA A 58 -2.08 10.18 7.34
C ALA A 58 -2.12 11.72 7.26
N LYS A 59 -3.31 12.29 7.38
CA LYS A 59 -3.44 13.74 7.57
C LYS A 59 -2.93 14.05 8.96
N ASN A 60 -1.80 14.74 9.04
CA ASN A 60 -1.31 15.25 10.32
C ASN A 60 -2.46 16.01 11.00
N LYS A 61 -2.79 15.62 12.23
CA LYS A 61 -3.73 16.34 13.10
C LYS A 61 -3.18 17.71 13.44
#